data_AF-A0A1B0BSJ2-F1
#
_entry.id   AF-A0A1B0BSJ2-F1
#
_cell.length_a   1.000
_cell.length_b   1.000
_cell.length_c   1.000
_cell.angle_alpha   90.00
_cell.angle_beta   90.00
_cell.angle_gamma   90.00
#
_symmetry.space_group_name_H-M   'P 1'
#
loop_
_entity.id
_entity.type
_entity.pdbx_description
1 polymer ?
#
loop_
_entity_poly.entity_id
_entity_poly.type
_entity_poly.pdbx_seq_one_letter_code
_entity_poly.pdbx_strand_id
1 'polypeptide(L)'
;QFISKEETDIEHLEQRLDKIIKLCNIAVDSGKDAFAMSLWDLQQHFADNKNAHNALGKLIHCFQEMNKFHTILLDQATRTVLKNLSVFVKDDINQVKDYKGHFLKVSEGYDNALIKNAQASKNRTLNQPLINARR
;
A
#
# COMPACT_ATOMS: atom_id res chain seq x y z
N GLN A 1 -23.10 -8.08 5.02
CA GLN A 1 -22.98 -6.64 5.30
C GLN A 1 -21.55 -6.25 5.72
N PHE A 2 -20.89 -6.99 6.63
CA PHE A 2 -19.49 -6.73 7.00
C PHE A 2 -18.49 -6.84 5.84
N ILE A 3 -18.58 -7.90 5.03
CA ILE A 3 -17.62 -8.15 3.93
C ILE A 3 -17.61 -7.03 2.86
N SER A 4 -18.78 -6.54 2.45
CA SER A 4 -18.88 -5.45 1.47
C SER A 4 -18.31 -4.12 1.98
N LYS A 5 -18.36 -3.90 3.30
CA LYS A 5 -17.76 -2.72 3.93
C LYS A 5 -16.23 -2.80 3.90
N GLU A 6 -15.67 -3.93 4.32
CA GLU A 6 -14.22 -4.17 4.30
C GLU A 6 -13.65 -4.07 2.87
N GLU A 7 -14.39 -4.53 1.86
CA GLU A 7 -13.98 -4.41 0.44
C GLU A 7 -13.90 -2.97 -0.04
N THR A 8 -14.88 -2.15 0.35
CA THR A 8 -14.90 -0.71 0.01
C THR A 8 -13.74 0.02 0.72
N ASP A 9 -13.43 -0.38 1.95
CA ASP A 9 -12.34 0.21 2.73
C ASP A 9 -10.96 -0.14 2.13
N ILE A 10 -10.77 -1.35 1.60
CA ILE A 10 -9.55 -1.76 0.88
C ILE A 10 -9.36 -0.95 -0.41
N GLU A 11 -10.42 -0.75 -1.19
CA GLU A 11 -10.36 -0.03 -2.47
C GLU A 11 -10.03 1.45 -2.26
N HIS A 12 -10.58 2.05 -1.21
CA HIS A 12 -10.28 3.42 -0.82
C HIS A 12 -8.87 3.59 -0.22
N LEU A 13 -8.38 2.56 0.49
CA LEU A 13 -7.00 2.51 0.97
C LEU A 13 -6.01 2.49 -0.21
N GLU A 14 -6.26 1.67 -1.23
CA GLU A 14 -5.42 1.56 -2.43
C GLU A 14 -5.28 2.91 -3.16
N GLN A 15 -6.38 3.63 -3.37
CA GLN A 15 -6.37 4.95 -4.02
C GLN A 15 -5.58 6.01 -3.25
N ARG A 16 -5.65 5.98 -1.91
CA ARG A 16 -4.90 6.90 -1.05
C ARG A 16 -3.40 6.60 -1.07
N LEU A 17 -3.03 5.33 -1.14
CA LEU A 17 -1.63 4.91 -1.24
C LEU A 17 -1.00 5.35 -2.58
N ASP A 18 -1.72 5.21 -3.69
CA ASP A 18 -1.23 5.64 -5.02
C ASP A 18 -0.97 7.16 -5.09
N LYS A 19 -1.82 7.96 -4.42
CA LYS A 19 -1.63 9.41 -4.32
C LYS A 19 -0.38 9.79 -3.53
N ILE A 20 -0.09 9.09 -2.43
CA ILE A 20 1.08 9.34 -1.58
C ILE A 20 2.37 9.04 -2.35
N ILE A 21 2.39 7.93 -3.10
CA ILE A 21 3.53 7.55 -3.95
C ILE A 21 3.89 8.64 -4.95
N LYS A 22 2.89 9.22 -5.63
CA LYS A 22 3.11 10.30 -6.62
C LYS A 22 3.68 11.57 -5.99
N LEU A 23 3.22 11.94 -4.80
CA LEU A 23 3.69 13.13 -4.09
C LEU A 23 5.14 12.97 -3.58
N CYS A 24 5.54 11.77 -3.16
CA CYS A 24 6.92 11.49 -2.76
C CYS A 24 7.92 11.68 -3.91
N ASN A 25 7.55 11.32 -5.15
CA ASN A 25 8.41 11.50 -6.33
C ASN A 25 8.65 12.98 -6.66
N ILE A 26 7.66 13.86 -6.43
CA ILE A 26 7.76 15.29 -6.77
C ILE A 26 8.69 16.05 -5.81
N ALA A 27 8.79 15.63 -4.55
CA ALA A 27 9.58 16.31 -3.53
C ALA A 27 11.10 16.16 -3.70
N VAL A 28 11.57 15.34 -4.64
CA VAL A 28 12.98 14.91 -4.76
C VAL A 28 13.85 15.90 -5.55
N ASP A 29 13.33 16.54 -6.60
CA ASP A 29 14.18 16.92 -7.74
C ASP A 29 14.66 18.39 -7.85
N SER A 30 14.15 19.36 -7.09
CA SER A 30 14.01 20.72 -7.70
C SER A 30 14.96 21.88 -7.30
N GLY A 31 15.98 21.78 -6.43
CA GLY A 31 16.76 23.01 -6.16
C GLY A 31 17.99 23.04 -5.24
N LYS A 32 18.57 21.91 -4.84
CA LYS A 32 19.61 21.88 -3.79
C LYS A 32 21.02 22.24 -4.29
N ASP A 33 21.37 21.85 -5.51
CA ASP A 33 22.75 21.97 -6.00
C ASP A 33 23.09 23.37 -6.49
N ALA A 34 22.14 24.06 -7.13
CA ALA A 34 22.32 25.43 -7.59
C ALA A 34 22.56 26.41 -6.42
N PHE A 35 21.89 26.19 -5.29
CA PHE A 35 22.06 27.05 -4.11
C PHE A 35 23.43 26.85 -3.44
N ALA A 36 23.90 25.61 -3.30
CA ALA A 36 25.22 25.31 -2.75
C ALA A 36 26.35 25.92 -3.58
N MET A 37 26.25 25.86 -4.92
CA MET A 37 27.23 26.48 -5.82
C MET A 37 27.26 28.00 -5.68
N SER A 38 26.08 28.64 -5.59
CA SER A 38 26.01 30.11 -5.41
C SER A 38 26.63 30.59 -4.10
N LEU A 39 26.48 29.81 -3.01
CA LEU A 39 27.13 30.11 -1.73
C LEU A 39 28.64 29.94 -1.80
N TRP A 40 29.12 28.94 -2.55
CA TRP A 40 30.56 28.74 -2.75
C TRP A 40 31.19 29.88 -3.54
N ASP A 41 30.55 30.33 -4.63
CA ASP A 41 31.00 31.50 -5.40
C ASP A 41 31.05 32.76 -4.52
N LEU A 42 30.03 32.95 -3.68
CA LEU A 42 29.99 34.05 -2.72
C LEU A 42 31.11 33.95 -1.67
N GLN A 43 31.43 32.75 -1.18
CA GLN A 43 32.54 32.53 -0.26
C GLN A 43 33.89 32.92 -0.89
N GLN A 44 34.10 32.60 -2.18
CA GLN A 44 35.32 32.96 -2.91
C GLN A 44 35.45 34.47 -3.09
N HIS A 45 34.33 35.18 -3.32
CA HIS A 45 34.33 36.64 -3.40
C HIS A 45 34.87 37.32 -2.12
N PHE A 46 34.69 36.70 -0.96
CA PHE A 46 35.19 37.19 0.33
C PHE A 46 36.53 36.58 0.76
N ALA A 47 37.36 36.07 -0.16
CA ALA A 47 38.64 35.42 0.18
C ALA A 47 39.55 36.28 1.08
N ASP A 48 39.58 37.60 0.88
CA ASP A 48 40.40 38.53 1.67
C ASP A 48 39.78 38.88 3.03
N ASN A 49 38.47 38.63 3.22
CA ASN A 49 37.77 38.82 4.49
C ASN A 49 37.61 37.47 5.20
N LYS A 50 38.62 37.09 5.99
CA LYS A 50 38.63 35.82 6.74
C LYS A 50 37.37 35.56 7.56
N ASN A 51 36.75 36.57 8.16
CA ASN A 51 35.56 36.38 8.99
C ASN A 51 34.35 35.98 8.13
N ALA A 52 34.09 36.72 7.05
CA ALA A 52 33.01 36.43 6.11
C ALA A 52 33.23 35.09 5.39
N HIS A 53 34.46 34.83 4.94
CA HIS A 53 34.83 33.57 4.30
C HIS A 53 34.58 32.35 5.19
N ASN A 54 35.02 32.40 6.45
CA ASN A 54 34.83 31.30 7.40
C ASN A 54 33.36 31.11 7.78
N ALA A 55 32.58 32.19 7.90
CA ALA A 55 31.15 32.11 8.18
C ALA A 55 30.39 31.45 7.02
N LEU A 56 30.70 31.83 5.78
CA LEU A 56 30.12 31.22 4.57
C LEU A 56 30.53 29.76 4.41
N GLY A 57 31.79 29.40 4.69
CA GLY A 57 32.25 28.02 4.69
C GLY A 57 31.48 27.13 5.68
N LYS A 58 31.22 27.61 6.90
CA LYS A 58 30.37 26.91 7.87
C LYS A 58 28.93 26.77 7.40
N LEU A 59 28.38 27.80 6.78
CA LEU A 59 27.02 27.77 6.22
C LEU A 59 26.90 26.73 5.10
N ILE A 60 27.85 26.69 4.18
CA ILE A 60 27.91 25.69 3.09
C ILE A 60 27.99 24.29 3.67
N HIS A 61 28.86 24.07 4.65
CA HIS A 61 28.98 22.76 5.31
C HIS A 61 27.68 22.32 5.98
N CYS A 62 27.04 23.20 6.76
CA CYS A 62 25.75 22.89 7.38
C CYS A 62 24.66 22.60 6.33
N PHE A 63 24.65 23.34 5.23
CA PHE A 63 23.70 23.13 4.14
C PHE A 63 23.93 21.79 3.43
N GLN A 64 25.19 21.42 3.18
CA GLN A 64 25.55 20.11 2.61
C GLN A 64 25.16 18.95 3.53
N GLU A 65 25.39 19.06 4.85
CA GLU A 65 24.95 18.06 5.81
C GLU A 65 23.42 17.92 5.85
N MET A 66 22.70 19.04 5.84
CA MET A 66 21.24 19.03 5.73
C MET A 66 20.77 18.34 4.44
N ASN A 67 21.43 18.58 3.31
CA ASN A 67 21.12 17.89 2.05
C ASN A 67 21.38 16.39 2.14
N LYS A 68 22.49 15.95 2.78
CA LYS A 68 22.75 14.53 3.00
C LYS A 68 21.68 13.86 3.86
N PHE A 69 21.30 14.47 4.99
CA PHE A 69 20.22 13.94 5.83
C PHE A 69 18.91 13.86 5.08
N HIS A 70 18.58 14.88 4.30
CA HIS A 70 17.38 14.87 3.48
C HIS A 70 17.42 13.76 2.42
N THR A 71 18.54 13.57 1.72
CA THR A 71 18.70 12.47 0.75
C THR A 71 18.55 11.11 1.41
N ILE A 72 19.16 10.89 2.57
CA ILE A 72 19.02 9.64 3.34
C ILE A 72 17.57 9.41 3.75
N LEU A 73 16.89 10.44 4.26
CA LEU A 73 15.49 10.34 4.66
C LEU A 73 14.58 10.01 3.47
N LEU A 74 14.82 10.64 2.32
CA LEU A 74 14.05 10.43 1.10
C LEU A 74 14.28 9.02 0.52
N ASP A 75 15.52 8.56 0.57
CA ASP A 75 15.91 7.22 0.18
C ASP A 75 15.27 6.17 1.12
N GLN A 76 15.27 6.40 2.43
CA GLN A 76 14.57 5.54 3.39
C GLN A 76 13.05 5.58 3.18
N ALA A 77 12.46 6.74 2.92
CA ALA A 77 11.04 6.86 2.60
C ALA A 77 10.72 6.07 1.32
N THR A 78 11.55 6.17 0.28
CA THR A 78 11.39 5.42 -0.95
C THR A 78 11.54 3.91 -0.69
N ARG A 79 12.61 3.47 -0.03
CA ARG A 79 12.81 2.04 0.22
C ARG A 79 11.75 1.45 1.15
N THR A 80 11.44 2.09 2.27
CA THR A 80 10.52 1.53 3.27
C THR A 80 9.07 1.73 2.88
N VAL A 81 8.69 2.91 2.38
CA VAL A 81 7.30 3.19 2.06
C VAL A 81 6.97 2.66 0.67
N LEU A 82 7.71 3.05 -0.37
CA LEU A 82 7.37 2.64 -1.73
C LEU A 82 7.55 1.14 -1.93
N LYS A 83 8.73 0.58 -1.60
CA LYS A 83 8.99 -0.85 -1.86
C LYS A 83 8.10 -1.74 -1.01
N ASN A 84 8.03 -1.51 0.31
CA ASN A 84 7.27 -2.42 1.18
C ASN A 84 5.77 -2.32 0.92
N LEU A 85 5.22 -1.13 0.70
CA LEU A 85 3.80 -1.01 0.36
C LEU A 85 3.51 -1.59 -1.03
N SER A 86 4.40 -1.42 -2.00
CA SER A 86 4.23 -2.02 -3.32
C SER A 86 4.24 -3.56 -3.25
N VAL A 87 5.10 -4.15 -2.41
CA VAL A 87 5.10 -5.60 -2.16
C VAL A 87 3.82 -6.02 -1.45
N PHE A 88 3.42 -5.32 -0.39
CA PHE A 88 2.20 -5.62 0.37
C PHE A 88 0.94 -5.61 -0.51
N VAL A 89 0.79 -4.59 -1.36
CA VAL A 89 -0.34 -4.51 -2.29
C VAL A 89 -0.28 -5.62 -3.34
N LYS A 90 0.91 -5.89 -3.88
CA LYS A 90 1.03 -6.85 -4.99
C LYS A 90 0.92 -8.30 -4.53
N ASP A 91 1.48 -8.63 -3.38
CA ASP A 91 1.63 -10.01 -2.96
C ASP A 91 0.53 -10.33 -1.93
N ASP A 92 0.47 -9.60 -0.83
CA ASP A 92 -0.45 -9.91 0.28
C ASP A 92 -1.92 -9.65 -0.09
N ILE A 93 -2.24 -8.46 -0.66
CA ILE A 93 -3.64 -8.13 -1.01
C ILE A 93 -4.15 -9.04 -2.14
N ASN A 94 -3.33 -9.35 -3.14
CA ASN A 94 -3.76 -10.25 -4.21
C ASN A 94 -3.94 -11.69 -3.71
N GLN A 95 -3.08 -12.16 -2.80
CA GLN A 95 -3.26 -13.46 -2.17
C GLN A 95 -4.57 -13.53 -1.36
N VAL A 96 -4.95 -12.47 -0.65
CA VAL A 96 -6.25 -12.39 0.03
C VAL A 96 -7.42 -12.48 -0.98
N LYS A 97 -7.30 -11.82 -2.13
CA LYS A 97 -8.31 -11.90 -3.21
C LYS A 97 -8.45 -13.33 -3.74
N ASP A 98 -7.35 -14.07 -3.87
CA ASP A 98 -7.37 -15.47 -4.31
C ASP A 98 -8.05 -16.38 -3.28
N TYR A 99 -7.74 -16.22 -1.99
CA TYR A 99 -8.39 -16.98 -0.92
C TYR A 99 -9.89 -16.72 -0.84
N LYS A 100 -10.32 -15.46 -1.05
CA LYS A 100 -11.75 -15.13 -1.17
C LYS A 100 -12.40 -15.92 -2.31
N GLY A 101 -11.73 -16.05 -3.46
CA GLY A 101 -12.22 -16.85 -4.59
C GLY A 101 -12.40 -18.33 -4.23
N HIS A 102 -11.46 -18.92 -3.50
CA HIS A 102 -11.59 -20.30 -3.00
C HIS A 102 -12.76 -20.46 -2.01
N PHE A 103 -12.88 -19.53 -1.07
CA PHE A 103 -13.97 -19.54 -0.08
C PHE A 103 -15.34 -19.51 -0.74
N LEU A 104 -15.54 -18.63 -1.74
CA LEU A 104 -16.80 -18.52 -2.46
C LEU A 104 -17.18 -19.82 -3.17
N LYS A 105 -16.22 -20.47 -3.85
CA LYS A 105 -16.46 -21.77 -4.51
C LYS A 105 -16.86 -22.86 -3.52
N VAL A 106 -16.22 -22.92 -2.35
CA VAL A 106 -16.56 -23.89 -1.31
C VAL A 106 -17.95 -23.60 -0.72
N SER A 107 -18.27 -22.33 -0.48
CA SER A 107 -19.58 -21.91 0.01
C SER A 107 -20.69 -22.29 -0.97
N GLU A 108 -20.50 -22.04 -2.26
CA GLU A 108 -21.46 -22.42 -3.31
C GLU A 108 -21.63 -23.96 -3.39
N GLY A 109 -20.54 -24.71 -3.28
CA GLY A 109 -20.58 -26.17 -3.21
C GLY A 109 -21.37 -26.69 -2.00
N TYR A 110 -21.19 -26.05 -0.85
CA TYR A 110 -21.91 -26.38 0.38
C TYR A 110 -23.40 -26.07 0.27
N ASP A 111 -23.77 -24.90 -0.24
CA ASP A 111 -25.17 -24.50 -0.45
C ASP A 111 -25.88 -25.46 -1.41
N ASN A 112 -25.21 -25.84 -2.51
CA ASN A 112 -25.72 -26.84 -3.45
C ASN A 112 -25.94 -28.22 -2.80
N ALA A 113 -25.02 -28.65 -1.91
CA ALA A 113 -25.15 -29.90 -1.18
C ALA A 113 -26.33 -29.86 -0.18
N LEU A 114 -26.52 -28.72 0.51
CA LEU A 114 -27.68 -28.49 1.38
C LEU A 114 -29.00 -28.56 0.62
N ILE A 115 -29.10 -27.90 -0.54
CA ILE A 115 -30.31 -27.94 -1.39
C ILE A 115 -30.63 -29.38 -1.79
N LYS A 116 -29.62 -30.15 -2.25
CA LYS A 116 -29.80 -31.56 -2.62
C LYS A 116 -30.25 -32.41 -1.43
N ASN A 117 -29.67 -32.22 -0.25
CA ASN A 117 -30.05 -32.95 0.96
C ASN A 117 -31.50 -32.64 1.38
N ALA A 118 -31.90 -31.36 1.36
CA ALA A 118 -33.26 -30.93 1.65
C ALA A 118 -34.31 -31.47 0.64
N GLN A 119 -33.92 -31.72 -0.61
CA GLN A 119 -34.79 -32.37 -1.60
C GLN A 119 -34.86 -33.90 -1.42
N ALA A 120 -33.76 -34.54 -1.01
CA ALA A 120 -33.74 -35.98 -0.76
C ALA A 120 -34.68 -36.40 0.38
N SER A 121 -34.83 -35.57 1.41
CA SER A 121 -35.78 -35.79 2.50
C SER A 121 -37.25 -35.68 2.07
N LYS A 122 -37.57 -34.83 1.08
CA LYS A 122 -38.92 -34.78 0.44
C LYS A 122 -39.20 -36.00 -0.45
N ASN A 123 -38.19 -36.53 -1.15
CA ASN A 123 -38.37 -37.70 -2.01
C ASN A 123 -38.46 -39.03 -1.22
N ARG A 124 -37.91 -39.10 0.00
CA ARG A 124 -38.13 -40.24 0.91
C ARG A 124 -39.57 -40.36 1.38
N THR A 125 -40.24 -39.24 1.67
CA THR A 125 -41.64 -39.25 2.11
C THR A 125 -42.61 -39.56 0.97
N LEU A 126 -42.25 -39.26 -0.28
CA LEU A 126 -43.05 -39.60 -1.47
C LEU A 126 -42.98 -41.09 -1.88
N ASN A 127 -41.85 -41.76 -1.59
CA ASN A 127 -41.63 -43.17 -1.95
C ASN A 127 -41.95 -44.17 -0.82
N GLN A 128 -42.60 -43.73 0.26
CA GLN A 128 -43.17 -44.67 1.23
C GLN A 128 -44.51 -45.15 0.69
N PRO A 129 -44.70 -46.43 0.31
CA PRO A 129 -46.03 -46.94 0.00
C PRO A 129 -46.88 -46.76 1.24
N LEU A 130 -48.11 -46.27 1.06
CA LEU A 130 -49.15 -46.22 2.09
C LEU A 130 -49.45 -47.65 2.58
N ILE A 131 -48.61 -48.20 3.46
CA ILE A 131 -48.92 -49.40 4.24
C ILE A 131 -49.79 -48.93 5.40
N ASN A 132 -51.01 -48.48 5.09
CA ASN A 132 -52.08 -48.23 6.04
C ASN A 132 -53.37 -47.97 5.25
N ALA A 133 -53.99 -49.02 4.70
CA ALA A 133 -55.45 -49.09 4.49
C ALA A 133 -55.86 -50.40 3.79
N ARG A 134 -56.22 -51.42 4.56
CA ARG A 134 -57.53 -52.11 4.50
C ARG A 134 -57.46 -53.46 5.24
N ARG A 135 -58.33 -53.55 6.25
CA ARG A 135 -59.10 -54.70 6.75
C ARG A 135 -58.39 -56.04 6.90
#